data_AF-A0A3D4ACX1-F1
#
_entry.id   AF-A0A3D4ACX1-F1
#
_cell.length_a   1.000
_cell.length_b   1.000
_cell.length_c   1.000
_cell.angle_alpha   90.00
_cell.angle_beta   90.00
_cell.angle_gamma   90.00
#
_symmetry.space_group_name_H-M   'P 1'
#
loop_
_entity.id
_entity.type
_entity.pdbx_description
1 polymer ?
#
loop_
_entity_poly.entity_id
_entity_poly.type
_entity_poly.pdbx_seq_one_letter_code
_entity_poly.pdbx_strand_id
1 'polypeptide(L)'
;MQAQIQSKVSAYLQYHSLDSQTVKHRSREALIKMNINTGEVKLVVPLQSFAKSDTALYNSLKEVQSKMELYFTIDGDPFLQHNNRKLDAAYDALGMLHINNHYHHVKVRFSVFKKTEQPTAQDYAYLISISFTFLPKHYELNKLEELTNQPVKISLYKQQYSFEHNAY
;
A
#
# COMPACT_ATOMS: atom_id res chain seq x y z
N MET A 1 19.84 -19.35 1.73
CA MET A 1 19.64 -17.97 1.22
C MET A 1 18.29 -17.47 1.72
N GLN A 2 18.13 -16.19 2.06
CA GLN A 2 16.82 -15.61 2.43
C GLN A 2 16.21 -14.92 1.22
N ALA A 3 15.01 -15.30 0.82
CA ALA A 3 14.29 -14.67 -0.28
C ALA A 3 13.52 -13.44 0.22
N GLN A 4 13.76 -12.27 -0.39
CA GLN A 4 13.10 -11.01 -0.06
C GLN A 4 12.56 -10.38 -1.34
N ILE A 5 11.35 -9.84 -1.28
CA ILE A 5 10.76 -9.08 -2.39
C ILE A 5 10.95 -7.60 -2.09
N GLN A 6 11.68 -6.88 -2.93
CA GLN A 6 11.75 -5.42 -2.90
C GLN A 6 11.34 -4.86 -4.25
N SER A 7 10.39 -3.93 -4.27
CA SER A 7 10.02 -3.30 -5.53
C SER A 7 9.25 -1.99 -5.44
N LYS A 8 9.32 -1.22 -6.52
CA LYS A 8 8.55 0.01 -6.72
C LYS A 8 7.12 -0.32 -7.15
N VAL A 9 6.15 0.39 -6.57
CA VAL A 9 4.72 0.18 -6.80
C VAL A 9 4.01 1.50 -7.02
N SER A 10 2.83 1.46 -7.65
CA SER A 10 1.96 2.63 -7.72
C SER A 10 1.09 2.69 -6.47
N ALA A 11 1.15 3.79 -5.72
CA ALA A 11 0.19 4.04 -4.64
C ALA A 11 -0.87 5.03 -5.10
N TYR A 12 -2.09 4.89 -4.58
CA TYR A 12 -3.19 5.81 -4.79
C TYR A 12 -3.64 6.35 -3.45
N LEU A 13 -3.66 7.67 -3.32
CA LEU A 13 -4.29 8.40 -2.23
C LEU A 13 -5.72 8.67 -2.63
N GLN A 14 -6.68 8.21 -1.84
CA GLN A 14 -8.11 8.45 -2.02
C GLN A 14 -8.67 9.13 -0.78
N TYR A 15 -9.34 10.25 -0.95
CA TYR A 15 -10.11 10.88 0.13
C TYR A 15 -11.44 11.39 -0.42
N HIS A 16 -12.39 11.57 0.49
CA HIS A 16 -13.66 12.19 0.18
C HIS A 16 -13.53 13.67 0.51
N SER A 17 -13.85 14.55 -0.43
CA SER A 17 -13.99 15.97 -0.14
C SER A 17 -15.36 16.26 0.50
N LEU A 18 -15.52 17.43 1.12
CA LEU A 18 -16.78 17.86 1.76
C LEU A 18 -17.96 17.90 0.78
N ASP A 19 -17.70 18.10 -0.51
CA ASP A 19 -18.66 18.07 -1.62
C ASP A 19 -18.89 16.66 -2.21
N SER A 20 -18.56 15.61 -1.45
CA SER A 20 -18.83 14.19 -1.74
C SER A 20 -18.12 13.60 -2.96
N GLN A 21 -17.19 14.34 -3.58
CA GLN A 21 -16.38 13.80 -4.66
C GLN A 21 -15.22 12.97 -4.09
N THR A 22 -15.00 11.78 -4.67
CA THR A 22 -13.82 10.96 -4.32
C THR A 22 -12.64 11.44 -5.15
N VAL A 23 -11.67 12.07 -4.50
CA VAL A 23 -10.44 12.52 -5.16
C VAL A 23 -9.41 11.40 -5.10
N LYS A 24 -8.80 11.04 -6.24
CA LYS A 24 -7.78 9.98 -6.35
C LYS A 24 -6.48 10.53 -6.92
N HIS A 25 -5.36 10.40 -6.19
CA HIS A 25 -4.03 10.78 -6.66
C HIS A 25 -3.09 9.60 -6.73
N ARG A 26 -2.29 9.51 -7.81
CA ARG A 26 -1.27 8.47 -7.97
C ARG A 26 0.11 8.95 -7.51
N SER A 27 0.76 8.15 -6.68
CA SER A 27 2.19 8.22 -6.35
C SER A 27 3.02 7.37 -7.30
N ARG A 28 4.19 7.88 -7.67
CA ARG A 28 5.15 7.22 -8.58
C ARG A 28 6.32 6.53 -7.87
N GLU A 29 6.40 6.62 -6.54
CA GLU A 29 7.63 6.28 -5.80
C GLU A 29 7.41 5.39 -4.57
N ALA A 30 6.24 4.77 -4.42
CA ALA A 30 6.00 3.86 -3.31
C ALA A 30 6.88 2.61 -3.42
N LEU A 31 7.41 2.14 -2.29
CA LEU A 31 8.27 0.97 -2.18
C LEU A 31 7.63 -0.06 -1.24
N ILE A 32 7.46 -1.29 -1.72
CA ILE A 32 7.10 -2.43 -0.89
C ILE A 32 8.33 -3.30 -0.69
N LYS A 33 8.60 -3.66 0.56
CA LYS A 33 9.52 -4.71 0.97
C LYS A 33 8.73 -5.78 1.71
N MET A 34 8.91 -7.04 1.32
CA MET A 34 8.26 -8.16 1.96
C MET A 34 9.26 -9.27 2.23
N ASN A 35 9.23 -9.77 3.46
CA ASN A 35 9.90 -11.01 3.85
C ASN A 35 8.89 -12.15 3.79
N ILE A 36 8.98 -12.92 2.72
CA ILE A 36 8.05 -14.01 2.40
C ILE A 36 8.05 -15.13 3.43
N ASN A 37 9.17 -15.38 4.11
CA ASN A 37 9.24 -16.42 5.15
C ASN A 37 8.49 -16.06 6.43
N THR A 38 8.37 -14.76 6.70
CA THR A 38 7.77 -14.24 7.96
C THR A 38 6.40 -13.60 7.76
N GLY A 39 6.00 -13.36 6.51
CA GLY A 39 4.80 -12.55 6.21
C GLY A 39 4.96 -11.06 6.55
N GLU A 40 6.13 -10.61 7.01
CA GLU A 40 6.38 -9.20 7.32
C GLU A 40 6.40 -8.36 6.04
N VAL A 41 5.58 -7.30 6.04
CA VAL A 41 5.48 -6.32 4.97
C VAL A 41 5.82 -4.94 5.51
N LYS A 42 6.80 -4.30 4.86
CA LYS A 42 7.14 -2.89 5.06
C LYS A 42 6.82 -2.12 3.78
N LEU A 43 5.93 -1.16 3.92
CA LEU A 43 5.59 -0.21 2.88
C LEU A 43 6.19 1.16 3.22
N VAL A 44 6.77 1.83 2.23
CA VAL A 44 7.25 3.22 2.33
C VAL A 44 6.66 4.01 1.18
N VAL A 45 5.91 5.07 1.49
CA VAL A 45 5.32 5.98 0.50
C VAL A 45 5.80 7.40 0.78
N PRO A 46 6.61 8.02 -0.11
CA PRO A 46 6.96 9.43 0.01
C PRO A 46 5.71 10.29 -0.18
N LEU A 47 5.31 11.09 0.82
CA LEU A 47 4.07 11.87 0.73
C LEU A 47 4.13 12.93 -0.38
N GLN A 48 5.32 13.49 -0.62
CA GLN A 48 5.60 14.40 -1.75
C GLN A 48 5.34 13.81 -3.14
N SER A 49 5.25 12.48 -3.27
CA SER A 49 5.08 11.82 -4.56
C SER A 49 3.63 11.77 -5.05
N PHE A 50 2.65 12.11 -4.20
CA PHE A 50 1.26 12.24 -4.62
C PHE A 50 1.08 13.52 -5.45
N ALA A 51 0.56 13.41 -6.67
CA ALA A 51 0.59 14.48 -7.67
C ALA A 51 -0.26 15.74 -7.35
N LYS A 52 0.24 16.89 -7.84
CA LYS A 52 -0.17 18.32 -7.70
C LYS A 52 -1.61 18.75 -8.05
N SER A 53 -2.56 17.85 -8.31
CA SER A 53 -3.84 18.26 -8.91
C SER A 53 -4.91 18.76 -7.91
N ASP A 54 -4.68 18.64 -6.60
CA ASP A 54 -5.50 19.29 -5.56
C ASP A 54 -4.54 20.00 -4.59
N THR A 55 -4.69 21.31 -4.43
CA THR A 55 -3.70 22.16 -3.78
C THR A 55 -3.73 22.03 -2.26
N ALA A 56 -4.87 21.83 -1.61
CA ALA A 56 -4.95 21.92 -0.14
C ALA A 56 -4.30 20.73 0.57
N LEU A 57 -4.70 19.50 0.21
CA LEU A 57 -4.11 18.28 0.77
C LEU A 57 -2.66 18.11 0.31
N TYR A 58 -2.36 18.35 -0.96
CA TYR A 58 -0.99 18.30 -1.48
C TYR A 58 -0.08 19.32 -0.78
N ASN A 59 -0.50 20.58 -0.60
CA ASN A 59 0.33 21.59 0.07
C ASN A 59 0.64 21.16 1.52
N SER A 60 -0.36 20.62 2.22
CA SER A 60 -0.18 20.13 3.59
C SER A 60 0.73 18.90 3.66
N LEU A 61 0.63 17.97 2.70
CA LEU A 61 1.50 16.81 2.60
C LEU A 61 2.92 17.14 2.09
N LYS A 62 3.07 18.22 1.31
CA LYS A 62 4.36 18.67 0.74
C LYS A 62 5.22 19.41 1.76
N GLU A 63 4.62 20.23 2.62
CA GLU A 63 5.35 20.92 3.70
C GLU A 63 5.95 19.95 4.72
N VAL A 64 5.32 18.79 4.82
CA VAL A 64 5.77 17.66 5.61
C VAL A 64 6.78 16.89 4.74
N GLN A 65 8.09 17.06 4.97
CA GLN A 65 9.16 16.27 4.30
C GLN A 65 9.17 14.77 4.70
N SER A 66 7.99 14.21 4.96
CA SER A 66 7.87 12.92 5.62
C SER A 66 7.47 11.84 4.64
N LYS A 67 8.03 10.67 4.92
CA LYS A 67 7.59 9.41 4.38
C LYS A 67 6.48 8.86 5.27
N MET A 68 5.48 8.26 4.65
CA MET A 68 4.53 7.39 5.31
C MET A 68 5.14 5.99 5.30
N GLU A 69 5.31 5.39 6.47
CA GLU A 69 5.78 4.01 6.59
C GLU A 69 4.69 3.15 7.21
N LEU A 70 4.35 2.03 6.59
CA LEU A 70 3.38 1.07 7.12
C LEU A 70 4.07 -0.27 7.30
N TYR A 71 3.96 -0.82 8.51
CA TYR A 71 4.52 -2.12 8.88
C TYR A 71 3.37 -3.03 9.30
N PHE A 72 3.27 -4.21 8.73
CA PHE A 72 2.27 -5.20 9.15
C PHE A 72 2.77 -6.61 8.85
N THR A 73 2.19 -7.58 9.54
CA THR A 73 2.43 -9.00 9.31
C THR A 73 1.13 -9.61 8.83
N ILE A 74 1.19 -10.45 7.81
CA ILE A 74 0.06 -11.29 7.40
C ILE A 74 0.25 -12.69 7.96
N ASP A 75 -0.81 -13.27 8.53
CA ASP A 75 -0.78 -14.62 9.04
C ASP A 75 -0.91 -15.63 7.88
N GLY A 76 0.07 -16.52 7.75
CA GLY A 76 0.17 -17.50 6.68
C GLY A 76 1.05 -17.05 5.52
N ASP A 77 1.64 -18.01 4.81
CA ASP A 77 2.43 -17.71 3.62
C ASP A 77 1.47 -17.47 2.44
N PRO A 78 1.32 -16.23 1.94
CA PRO A 78 0.39 -15.93 0.84
C PRO A 78 0.81 -16.57 -0.47
N PHE A 79 2.05 -17.08 -0.54
CA PHE A 79 2.66 -17.78 -1.65
C PHE A 79 2.93 -19.26 -1.34
N LEU A 80 2.42 -19.89 -0.27
CA LEU A 80 2.48 -21.36 -0.14
C LEU A 80 1.11 -22.04 -0.21
N GLN A 81 0.02 -21.27 -0.31
CA GLN A 81 -1.29 -21.84 -0.69
C GLN A 81 -1.36 -22.25 -2.18
N HIS A 82 -0.20 -22.45 -2.82
CA HIS A 82 0.04 -22.74 -4.24
C HIS A 82 -0.59 -24.03 -4.78
N ASN A 83 -1.11 -24.92 -3.93
CA ASN A 83 -1.60 -26.22 -4.38
C ASN A 83 -3.09 -26.29 -4.75
N ASN A 84 -3.89 -25.25 -4.49
CA ASN A 84 -5.35 -25.30 -4.72
C ASN A 84 -5.87 -24.11 -5.55
N ARG A 85 -5.72 -24.17 -6.88
CA ARG A 85 -6.50 -23.60 -8.02
C ARG A 85 -7.40 -22.33 -7.91
N LYS A 86 -7.46 -21.56 -6.82
CA LYS A 86 -8.16 -20.26 -6.73
C LYS A 86 -7.23 -19.24 -6.07
N LEU A 87 -6.76 -18.29 -6.87
CA LEU A 87 -5.59 -17.46 -6.55
C LEU A 87 -6.01 -15.99 -6.35
N ASP A 88 -7.08 -15.85 -5.56
CA ASP A 88 -7.57 -14.59 -5.02
C ASP A 88 -7.54 -14.74 -3.50
N ALA A 89 -6.46 -14.28 -2.88
CA ALA A 89 -6.30 -14.31 -1.44
C ALA A 89 -6.35 -12.88 -0.89
N ALA A 90 -7.15 -12.69 0.16
CA ALA A 90 -7.23 -11.43 0.88
C ALA A 90 -7.00 -11.68 2.37
N TYR A 91 -6.17 -10.84 2.97
CA TYR A 91 -5.74 -10.92 4.35
C TYR A 91 -6.04 -9.58 5.01
N ASP A 92 -6.74 -9.63 6.14
CA ASP A 92 -6.93 -8.49 7.01
C ASP A 92 -5.90 -8.56 8.13
N ALA A 93 -5.11 -7.50 8.29
CA ALA A 93 -4.05 -7.41 9.27
C ALA A 93 -4.16 -6.11 10.07
N LEU A 94 -3.59 -6.11 11.28
CA LEU A 94 -3.33 -4.88 12.02
C LEU A 94 -1.92 -4.40 11.68
N GLY A 95 -1.82 -3.19 11.13
CA GLY A 95 -0.54 -2.57 10.79
C GLY A 95 -0.21 -1.41 11.72
N MET A 96 1.08 -1.10 11.86
CA MET A 96 1.59 0.12 12.47
C MET A 96 1.91 1.13 11.37
N LEU A 97 1.14 2.22 11.31
CA LEU A 97 1.36 3.34 10.39
C LEU A 97 2.15 4.42 11.12
N HIS A 98 3.23 4.86 10.48
CA HIS A 98 4.17 5.86 10.98
C HIS A 98 4.20 7.06 10.02
N ILE A 99 3.88 8.25 10.53
CA ILE A 99 3.95 9.54 9.83
C ILE A 99 4.38 10.60 10.86
N ASN A 100 5.36 11.45 10.56
CA ASN A 100 5.78 12.55 11.44
C ASN A 100 6.14 12.16 12.89
N ASN A 101 6.84 11.04 13.10
CA ASN A 101 7.14 10.48 14.44
C ASN A 101 5.91 10.01 15.23
N HIS A 102 4.72 10.05 14.62
CA HIS A 102 3.48 9.52 15.20
C HIS A 102 3.21 8.12 14.68
N TYR A 103 2.86 7.23 15.62
CA TYR A 103 2.62 5.81 15.36
C TYR A 103 1.20 5.46 15.75
N HIS A 104 0.41 4.97 14.81
CA HIS A 104 -0.93 4.45 15.13
C HIS A 104 -1.20 3.14 14.43
N HIS A 105 -1.99 2.31 15.10
CA HIS A 105 -2.52 1.10 14.51
C HIS A 105 -3.59 1.42 13.46
N VAL A 106 -3.52 0.74 12.31
CA VAL A 106 -4.49 0.83 11.23
C VAL A 106 -4.89 -0.57 10.76
N LYS A 107 -6.15 -0.72 10.33
CA LYS A 107 -6.58 -1.93 9.64
C LYS A 107 -6.04 -1.91 8.22
N VAL A 108 -5.37 -2.99 7.83
CA VAL A 108 -4.77 -3.17 6.51
C VAL A 108 -5.44 -4.35 5.84
N ARG A 109 -5.89 -4.15 4.59
CA ARG A 109 -6.30 -5.24 3.71
C ARG A 109 -5.24 -5.46 2.64
N PHE A 110 -4.57 -6.60 2.70
CA PHE A 110 -3.63 -7.09 1.71
C PHE A 110 -4.33 -8.09 0.80
N SER A 111 -4.11 -8.01 -0.52
CA SER A 111 -4.70 -8.94 -1.46
C SER A 111 -3.73 -9.28 -2.58
N VAL A 112 -3.73 -10.55 -2.98
CA VAL A 112 -2.95 -11.06 -4.11
C VAL A 112 -3.94 -11.70 -5.07
N PHE A 113 -4.01 -11.16 -6.28
CA PHE A 113 -4.84 -11.67 -7.36
C PHE A 113 -3.95 -12.23 -8.46
N LYS A 114 -4.28 -13.40 -9.00
CA LYS A 114 -3.67 -13.88 -10.23
C LYS A 114 -4.30 -13.19 -11.41
N LYS A 115 -3.49 -12.52 -12.24
CA LYS A 115 -3.92 -12.10 -13.56
C LYS A 115 -3.34 -13.04 -14.60
N THR A 116 -4.16 -13.91 -15.15
CA THR A 116 -3.81 -14.66 -16.37
C THR A 116 -4.06 -13.76 -17.57
N GLU A 117 -3.07 -12.98 -17.96
CA GLU A 117 -3.11 -12.28 -19.24
C GLU A 117 -1.83 -12.55 -20.02
N GLN A 118 -1.77 -13.75 -20.61
CA GLN A 118 -1.24 -13.97 -21.95
C GLN A 118 -1.54 -15.41 -22.40
N PRO A 119 -2.15 -15.64 -23.59
CA PRO A 119 -2.37 -17.00 -24.11
C PRO A 119 -1.08 -17.74 -24.49
N THR A 120 0.06 -17.03 -24.59
CA THR A 120 1.26 -17.52 -25.28
C THR A 120 2.49 -17.68 -24.38
N ALA A 121 2.43 -17.24 -23.12
CA ALA A 121 3.55 -17.35 -22.19
C ALA A 121 3.07 -18.03 -20.89
N GLN A 122 3.85 -19.01 -20.40
CA GLN A 122 3.64 -19.66 -19.10
C GLN A 122 3.88 -18.70 -17.90
N ASP A 123 4.08 -17.41 -18.16
CA ASP A 123 4.38 -16.40 -17.16
C ASP A 123 3.10 -15.90 -16.50
N TYR A 124 2.99 -16.15 -15.19
CA TYR A 124 1.90 -15.60 -14.39
C TYR A 124 2.21 -14.17 -13.96
N ALA A 125 1.26 -13.26 -14.20
CA ALA A 125 1.26 -11.93 -13.59
C ALA A 125 0.46 -11.97 -12.29
N TYR A 126 1.05 -11.47 -11.21
CA TYR A 126 0.38 -11.27 -9.93
C TYR A 126 0.06 -9.80 -9.74
N LEU A 127 -1.14 -9.50 -9.28
CA LEU A 127 -1.55 -8.18 -8.83
C LEU A 127 -1.56 -8.18 -7.30
N ILE A 128 -0.66 -7.42 -6.70
CA ILE A 128 -0.64 -7.17 -5.25
C ILE A 128 -1.39 -5.87 -4.99
N SER A 129 -2.35 -5.91 -4.07
CA SER A 129 -3.12 -4.77 -3.59
C SER A 129 -2.93 -4.61 -2.08
N ILE A 130 -2.64 -3.39 -1.63
CA ILE A 130 -2.61 -3.06 -0.18
C ILE A 130 -3.52 -1.87 0.03
N SER A 131 -4.47 -1.95 0.95
CA SER A 131 -5.31 -0.80 1.29
C SER A 131 -5.46 -0.62 2.78
N PHE A 132 -5.47 0.64 3.22
CA PHE A 132 -5.66 1.01 4.62
C PHE A 132 -6.27 2.41 4.69
N THR A 133 -6.89 2.71 5.83
CA THR A 133 -7.53 4.00 6.09
C THR A 133 -7.00 4.57 7.39
N PHE A 134 -6.74 5.87 7.41
CA PHE A 134 -6.26 6.59 8.60
C PHE A 134 -6.93 7.95 8.73
N LEU A 135 -6.85 8.54 9.93
CA LEU A 135 -7.37 9.88 10.21
C LEU A 135 -6.20 10.87 10.30
N PRO A 136 -6.17 11.95 9.50
CA PRO A 136 -5.08 12.92 9.49
C PRO A 136 -4.76 13.54 10.85
N LYS A 137 -5.78 13.80 11.68
CA LYS A 137 -5.60 14.38 13.03
C LYS A 137 -4.72 13.56 13.97
N HIS A 138 -4.62 12.23 13.76
CA HIS A 138 -3.77 11.39 14.60
C HIS A 138 -2.28 11.64 14.34
N TYR A 139 -1.92 12.20 13.18
CA TYR A 139 -0.53 12.37 12.76
C TYR A 139 -0.10 13.84 12.72
N GLU A 140 -0.82 14.70 13.45
CA GLU A 140 -0.62 16.14 13.47
C GLU A 140 -0.59 16.79 12.07
N LEU A 141 -1.34 16.23 11.12
CA LEU A 141 -1.57 16.82 9.80
C LEU A 141 -2.61 17.96 9.89
N ASN A 142 -2.56 18.72 10.99
CA ASN A 142 -3.59 19.63 11.52
C ASN A 142 -3.75 20.93 10.73
N LYS A 143 -2.92 21.18 9.71
CA LYS A 143 -3.01 22.37 8.85
C LYS A 143 -4.26 22.39 7.94
N LEU A 144 -5.12 21.39 8.05
CA LEU A 144 -6.33 21.24 7.28
C LEU A 144 -7.51 21.08 8.24
N GLU A 145 -8.05 22.20 8.75
CA GLU A 145 -9.27 22.18 9.56
C GLU A 145 -10.39 21.36 8.87
N GLU A 146 -10.44 21.41 7.53
CA GLU A 146 -11.38 20.67 6.68
C GLU A 146 -11.12 19.15 6.55
N LEU A 147 -9.89 18.67 6.73
CA LEU A 147 -9.51 17.25 6.56
C LEU A 147 -9.22 16.51 7.87
N THR A 148 -9.08 17.23 8.99
CA THR A 148 -8.71 16.66 10.30
C THR A 148 -9.60 15.49 10.73
N ASN A 149 -10.90 15.53 10.41
CA ASN A 149 -11.86 14.53 10.85
C ASN A 149 -12.30 13.53 9.76
N GLN A 150 -11.80 13.66 8.53
CA GLN A 150 -12.21 12.79 7.44
C GLN A 150 -11.21 11.64 7.23
N PRO A 151 -11.69 10.40 7.05
CA PRO A 151 -10.82 9.27 6.80
C PRO A 151 -10.16 9.37 5.42
N VAL A 152 -8.85 9.16 5.38
CA VAL A 152 -8.05 9.08 4.17
C VAL A 152 -7.73 7.61 3.89
N LYS A 153 -8.06 7.13 2.69
CA LYS A 153 -7.76 5.76 2.25
C LYS A 153 -6.55 5.76 1.31
N ILE A 154 -5.58 4.91 1.59
CA ILE A 154 -4.50 4.60 0.65
C ILE A 154 -4.80 3.25 0.02
N SER A 155 -4.61 3.13 -1.29
CA SER A 155 -4.68 1.87 -2.03
C SER A 155 -3.46 1.74 -2.95
N LEU A 156 -2.66 0.72 -2.77
CA LEU A 156 -1.46 0.45 -3.56
C LEU A 156 -1.70 -0.72 -4.48
N TYR A 157 -1.12 -0.64 -5.68
CA TYR A 157 -1.21 -1.68 -6.68
C TYR A 157 0.15 -1.92 -7.31
N LYS A 158 0.50 -3.19 -7.43
CA LYS A 158 1.65 -3.65 -8.19
C LYS A 158 1.28 -4.83 -9.05
N GLN A 159 1.46 -4.68 -10.36
CA GLN A 159 1.53 -5.82 -11.24
C GLN A 159 2.97 -6.31 -11.27
N GLN A 160 3.20 -7.56 -10.90
CA GLN A 160 4.51 -8.22 -10.95
C GLN A 160 4.42 -9.48 -11.78
N TYR A 161 5.32 -9.62 -12.75
CA TYR A 161 5.55 -10.85 -13.50
C TYR A 161 6.61 -11.64 -12.76
N SER A 162 6.32 -12.92 -12.51
CA SER A 162 7.14 -13.90 -11.78
C SER A 162 7.71 -13.44 -10.42
N PHE A 163 7.62 -14.32 -9.42
CA PHE A 163 8.56 -14.26 -8.32
C PHE A 163 9.80 -14.98 -8.85
N GLU A 164 10.97 -14.32 -8.85
CA GLU A 164 12.21 -15.07 -8.97
C GLU A 164 12.23 -16.04 -7.80
N HIS A 165 11.84 -17.30 -8.05
CA HIS A 165 12.19 -18.41 -7.21
C HIS A 165 13.69 -18.54 -7.34
N ASN A 166 14.44 -17.72 -6.60
CA ASN A 166 15.83 -18.02 -6.30
C ASN A 166 15.77 -19.36 -5.56
N ALA A 167 16.06 -20.40 -6.33
CA ALA A 167 15.84 -21.80 -6.03
C ALA A 167 16.39 -22.17 -4.65
N TYR A 168 15.68 -23.09 -4.00
CA TYR A 168 16.19 -23.86 -2.87
C TYR A 168 17.56 -24.46 -3.17
#